data_AF-A0A2W0AQG5-F1
#
_entry.id   AF-A0A2W0AQG5-F1
#
_cell.length_a   1.000
_cell.length_b   1.000
_cell.length_c   1.000
_cell.angle_alpha   90.00
_cell.angle_beta   90.00
_cell.angle_gamma   90.00
#
_symmetry.space_group_name_H-M   'P 1'
#
loop_
_entity.id
_entity.type
_entity.pdbx_description
1 polymer ?
#
loop_
_entity_poly.entity_id
_entity_poly.type
_entity_poly.pdbx_seq_one_letter_code
_entity_poly.pdbx_strand_id
1 'polypeptide(L)'
;GLESFAVTSDAEIVDNPRWFRAAEKELRRKQRHVSRCTKRSSGWQRACRRVAKLDRHVFHQRSDFQHKLSRELVNNYSIIAVEDLNIQGLAGGTLAKSIHDAAWSG
;
A
#
# COMPACT_ATOMS: atom_id res chain seq x y z
N GLY A 1 -3.57 -3.32 -14.76
CA GLY A 1 -3.16 -2.95 -13.39
C GLY A 1 -2.59 -4.19 -12.73
N LEU A 2 -1.78 -4.08 -11.68
CA LEU A 2 -1.12 -5.24 -11.07
C LEU A 2 -2.14 -6.31 -10.63
N GLU A 3 -2.10 -7.50 -11.22
CA GLU A 3 -3.05 -8.59 -10.94
C GLU A 3 -2.64 -9.41 -9.73
N SER A 4 -1.42 -9.96 -9.75
CA SER A 4 -0.79 -10.63 -8.62
C SER A 4 0.27 -9.74 -7.96
N PHE A 5 0.59 -10.02 -6.70
CA PHE A 5 1.69 -9.41 -5.96
C PHE A 5 3.03 -10.08 -6.28
N ALA A 6 3.07 -11.41 -6.35
CA ALA A 6 4.27 -12.17 -6.72
C ALA A 6 3.86 -13.48 -7.40
N VAL A 7 4.74 -14.02 -8.24
CA VAL A 7 4.60 -15.35 -8.83
C VAL A 7 5.93 -16.07 -8.63
N THR A 8 5.90 -17.25 -8.02
CA THR A 8 7.12 -18.04 -7.78
C THR A 8 7.42 -18.96 -8.97
N SER A 9 8.63 -19.53 -9.01
CA SER A 9 9.02 -20.51 -10.03
C SER A 9 8.18 -21.78 -10.00
N ASP A 10 7.52 -22.08 -8.87
CA ASP A 10 6.60 -23.20 -8.70
C ASP A 10 5.17 -22.86 -9.16
N ALA A 11 5.00 -21.72 -9.86
CA ALA A 11 3.72 -21.17 -10.31
C ALA A 11 2.75 -20.82 -9.18
N GLU A 12 3.25 -20.62 -7.94
CA GLU A 12 2.43 -20.11 -6.86
C GLU A 12 2.15 -18.63 -7.07
N ILE A 13 0.88 -18.24 -7.03
CA ILE A 13 0.43 -16.86 -7.23
C ILE A 13 0.08 -16.27 -5.87
N VAL A 14 0.82 -15.24 -5.49
CA VAL A 14 0.50 -14.42 -4.33
C VAL A 14 -0.42 -13.30 -4.77
N ASP A 15 -1.65 -13.30 -4.29
CA ASP A 15 -2.63 -12.26 -4.62
C ASP A 15 -2.23 -10.88 -4.06
N ASN A 16 -2.62 -9.83 -4.78
CA ASN A 16 -2.53 -8.46 -4.27
C ASN A 16 -3.82 -8.09 -3.50
N PRO A 17 -3.76 -7.89 -2.17
CA PRO A 17 -4.95 -7.62 -1.35
C PRO A 17 -5.58 -6.25 -1.61
N ARG A 18 -4.83 -5.32 -2.23
CA ARG A 18 -5.29 -3.98 -2.64
C ARG A 18 -5.92 -3.16 -1.51
N TRP A 19 -5.32 -3.19 -0.31
CA TRP A 19 -5.85 -2.49 0.87
C TRP A 19 -5.99 -0.98 0.68
N PHE A 20 -5.05 -0.33 -0.03
CA PHE A 20 -5.16 1.10 -0.26
C PHE A 20 -6.36 1.41 -1.17
N ARG A 21 -6.62 0.59 -2.20
CA ARG A 21 -7.81 0.73 -3.05
C ARG A 21 -9.10 0.59 -2.26
N ALA A 22 -9.18 -0.37 -1.34
CA ALA A 22 -10.35 -0.55 -0.48
C ALA A 22 -10.60 0.66 0.43
N ALA A 23 -9.53 1.21 1.01
CA ALA A 23 -9.61 2.37 1.90
C ALA A 23 -9.75 3.72 1.17
N GLU A 24 -9.46 3.79 -0.13
CA GLU A 24 -9.35 5.03 -0.91
C GLU A 24 -10.63 5.89 -0.83
N LYS A 25 -11.81 5.25 -0.96
CA LYS A 25 -13.10 5.95 -0.92
C LYS A 25 -13.31 6.67 0.41
N GLU A 26 -13.01 6.00 1.52
CA GLU A 26 -13.15 6.55 2.86
C GLU A 26 -12.06 7.59 3.16
N LEU A 27 -10.83 7.36 2.70
CA LEU A 27 -9.74 8.32 2.83
C LEU A 27 -10.07 9.64 2.13
N ARG A 28 -10.57 9.58 0.88
CA ARG A 28 -11.02 10.75 0.12
C ARG A 28 -12.13 11.52 0.83
N ARG A 29 -13.11 10.82 1.41
CA ARG A 29 -14.20 11.44 2.17
C ARG A 29 -13.67 12.19 3.40
N LYS A 30 -12.79 11.58 4.17
CA LYS A 30 -12.19 12.18 5.37
C LYS A 30 -11.27 13.36 5.02
N GLN A 31 -10.47 13.25 3.96
CA GLN A 31 -9.63 14.33 3.46
C GLN A 31 -10.47 15.53 2.98
N ARG A 32 -11.57 15.30 2.26
CA ARG A 32 -12.51 16.35 1.85
C ARG A 32 -13.19 17.02 3.05
N HIS A 33 -13.44 16.28 4.12
CA HIS A 33 -13.95 16.86 5.36
C HIS A 33 -12.90 17.78 6.00
N VAL A 34 -11.63 17.34 6.10
CA VAL A 34 -10.52 18.16 6.60
C VAL A 34 -10.37 19.46 5.81
N SER A 35 -10.46 19.41 4.48
CA SER A 35 -10.27 20.59 3.63
C SER A 35 -11.37 21.66 3.81
N ARG A 36 -12.55 21.25 4.30
CA ARG A 36 -13.68 22.14 4.60
C ARG A 36 -13.66 22.68 6.04
N CYS A 37 -12.83 22.13 6.92
CA CYS A 37 -12.71 22.61 8.29
C CYS A 37 -11.78 23.84 8.36
N THR A 38 -12.11 24.80 9.23
CA THR A 38 -11.23 25.93 9.54
C THR A 38 -9.90 25.43 10.10
N LYS A 39 -8.80 25.71 9.38
CA LYS A 39 -7.45 25.29 9.78
C LYS A 39 -7.15 25.66 11.23
N ARG A 40 -6.41 24.79 11.93
CA ARG A 40 -6.00 24.93 13.34
C ARG A 40 -7.12 24.90 14.38
N SER A 41 -8.40 24.91 14.00
CA SER A 41 -9.51 24.70 14.93
C SER A 41 -9.46 23.30 15.58
N SER A 42 -10.10 23.14 16.74
CA SER A 42 -10.22 21.84 17.41
C SER A 42 -10.93 20.79 16.53
N GLY A 43 -11.89 21.21 15.71
CA GLY A 43 -12.56 20.37 14.71
C GLY A 43 -11.60 19.88 13.62
N TRP A 44 -10.81 20.79 13.06
CA TRP A 44 -9.80 20.46 12.05
C TRP A 44 -8.75 19.49 12.58
N GLN A 45 -8.23 19.72 13.80
CA GLN A 45 -7.26 18.81 14.42
C GLN A 45 -7.84 17.40 14.61
N ARG A 46 -9.10 17.28 15.07
CA ARG A 46 -9.79 15.98 15.20
C ARG A 46 -9.97 15.30 13.84
N ALA A 47 -10.31 16.06 12.80
CA ALA A 47 -10.46 15.53 11.44
C ALA A 47 -9.11 15.02 10.89
N CYS A 48 -8.02 15.76 11.07
CA CYS A 48 -6.66 15.32 10.69
C CYS A 48 -6.26 14.02 11.39
N ARG A 49 -6.53 13.89 12.71
CA ARG A 49 -6.25 12.64 13.45
C ARG A 49 -7.00 11.44 12.88
N ARG A 50 -8.25 11.64 12.42
CA ARG A 50 -9.05 10.56 11.78
C ARG A 50 -8.45 10.12 10.45
N VAL A 51 -7.95 11.06 9.65
CA VAL A 51 -7.23 10.75 8.39
C VAL A 51 -5.96 9.97 8.72
N ALA A 52 -5.12 10.48 9.63
CA ALA A 52 -3.87 9.83 10.01
C ALA A 52 -4.07 8.43 10.59
N LYS A 53 -5.15 8.20 11.36
CA LYS A 53 -5.47 6.86 11.89
C LYS A 53 -5.79 5.87 10.77
N LEU A 54 -6.59 6.28 9.78
CA LEU A 54 -6.93 5.41 8.64
C LEU A 54 -5.70 5.13 7.79
N ASP A 55 -4.91 6.16 7.49
CA ASP A 55 -3.69 6.04 6.70
C ASP A 55 -2.67 5.09 7.36
N ARG A 56 -2.45 5.26 8.67
CA ARG A 56 -1.60 4.37 9.47
C ARG A 56 -2.10 2.92 9.46
N HIS A 57 -3.41 2.71 9.52
CA HIS A 57 -3.97 1.36 9.47
C HIS A 57 -3.65 0.67 8.13
N VAL A 58 -3.86 1.36 7.01
CA VAL A 58 -3.53 0.84 5.66
C VAL A 58 -2.03 0.60 5.51
N PHE A 59 -1.19 1.49 6.06
CA PHE A 59 0.26 1.29 6.09
C PHE A 59 0.64 0.03 6.87
N HIS A 60 0.11 -0.17 8.07
CA HIS A 60 0.41 -1.37 8.87
C HIS A 60 -0.07 -2.65 8.19
N GLN A 61 -1.24 -2.65 7.54
CA GLN A 61 -1.73 -3.82 6.79
C GLN A 61 -0.76 -4.22 5.66
N ARG A 62 -0.33 -3.23 4.86
CA ARG A 62 0.64 -3.46 3.78
C ARG A 62 1.98 -3.97 4.32
N SER A 63 2.49 -3.35 5.38
CA SER A 63 3.76 -3.73 5.99
C SER A 63 3.74 -5.13 6.61
N ASP A 64 2.67 -5.48 7.34
CA ASP A 64 2.49 -6.80 7.95
C ASP A 64 2.49 -7.91 6.90
N PHE A 65 1.79 -7.69 5.79
CA PHE A 65 1.77 -8.63 4.67
C PHE A 65 3.12 -8.83 4.02
N GLN A 66 3.83 -7.74 3.71
CA GLN A 66 5.16 -7.83 3.12
C GLN A 66 6.14 -8.55 4.05
N HIS A 67 6.05 -8.31 5.37
CA HIS A 67 6.87 -9.00 6.35
C HIS A 67 6.54 -10.50 6.46
N LYS A 68 5.26 -10.87 6.44
CA LYS A 68 4.86 -12.28 6.45
C LYS A 68 5.31 -13.00 5.19
N LEU A 69 5.06 -12.39 4.03
CA LEU A 69 5.43 -12.96 2.74
C LEU A 69 6.94 -13.09 2.57
N SER A 70 7.71 -12.06 2.93
CA SER A 70 9.17 -12.14 2.85
C SER A 70 9.74 -13.22 3.78
N ARG A 71 9.18 -13.39 4.98
CA ARG A 71 9.54 -14.48 5.88
C ARG A 71 9.23 -15.85 5.28
N GLU A 72 8.05 -16.01 4.69
CA GLU A 72 7.65 -17.24 4.02
C GLU A 72 8.60 -17.59 2.87
N LEU A 73 8.90 -16.63 2.00
CA LEU A 73 9.83 -16.83 0.88
C LEU A 73 11.22 -17.22 1.34
N VAL A 74 11.78 -16.54 2.36
CA VAL A 74 13.12 -16.84 2.89
C VAL A 74 13.16 -18.22 3.57
N ASN A 75 12.07 -18.64 4.20
CA ASN A 75 12.00 -19.95 4.84
C ASN A 75 11.86 -21.10 3.82
N ASN A 76 11.18 -20.87 2.71
CA ASN A 76 10.86 -21.90 1.72
C ASN A 76 11.92 -22.00 0.61
N TYR A 77 12.62 -20.90 0.30
CA TYR A 77 13.56 -20.82 -0.81
C TYR A 77 14.97 -20.51 -0.33
N SER A 78 15.94 -21.35 -0.72
CA SER A 78 17.36 -21.12 -0.43
C SER A 78 17.99 -20.06 -1.33
N ILE A 79 17.42 -19.84 -2.52
CA ILE A 79 17.86 -18.84 -3.49
C ILE A 79 16.62 -18.06 -3.96
N ILE A 80 16.68 -16.73 -3.87
CA ILE A 80 15.62 -15.83 -4.33
C ILE A 80 16.23 -14.93 -5.41
N ALA A 81 15.71 -15.03 -6.64
CA ALA A 81 16.04 -14.14 -7.73
C ALA A 81 14.82 -13.24 -8.03
N VAL A 82 15.06 -11.94 -8.16
CA VAL A 82 14.01 -10.95 -8.46
C VAL A 82 14.45 -10.19 -9.71
N GLU A 83 13.50 -9.88 -10.58
CA GLU A 83 13.75 -9.06 -11.76
C GLU A 83 14.20 -7.65 -11.36
N ASP A 84 15.21 -7.13 -12.06
CA ASP A 84 15.64 -5.74 -11.91
C ASP A 84 14.66 -4.81 -12.63
N LEU A 85 13.66 -4.34 -11.88
CA LEU A 85 12.63 -3.44 -12.38
C LEU A 85 12.93 -1.99 -11.98
N ASN A 86 12.73 -1.06 -12.91
CA ASN A 86 12.75 0.37 -12.58
C ASN A 86 11.47 0.78 -11.82
N ILE A 87 11.44 0.44 -10.53
CA ILE A 87 10.29 0.71 -9.63
C ILE A 87 9.99 2.20 -9.56
N GLN A 88 11.01 3.07 -9.57
CA GLN A 88 10.82 4.52 -9.52
C GLN A 88 10.09 5.04 -10.76
N GLY A 89 10.47 4.58 -11.96
CA GLY A 89 9.78 4.91 -13.20
C GLY A 89 8.33 4.41 -13.20
N LEU A 90 8.09 3.20 -12.71
CA LEU A 90 6.74 2.63 -12.59
C LEU A 90 5.88 3.39 -11.56
N ALA A 91 6.48 3.84 -10.46
CA ALA A 91 5.85 4.66 -9.42
C ALA A 91 5.48 6.07 -9.92
N GLY A 92 6.14 6.59 -10.95
CA GLY A 92 5.83 7.90 -11.55
C GLY A 92 4.85 7.86 -12.73
N GLY A 93 4.56 6.68 -13.27
CA GLY A 93 3.77 6.50 -14.49
C GLY A 93 2.30 6.12 -14.28
N THR A 94 1.71 5.48 -15.30
CA THR A 94 0.31 5.02 -15.27
C THR A 94 0.03 3.92 -14.24
N LEU A 95 1.08 3.21 -13.79
CA LEU A 95 1.03 2.16 -12.78
C LEU A 95 1.26 2.66 -11.36
N ALA A 96 1.54 3.96 -11.17
CA ALA A 96 1.85 4.57 -9.88
C ALA A 96 0.94 4.10 -8.74
N LYS A 97 -0.38 4.17 -8.95
CA LYS A 97 -1.37 3.76 -7.94
C LYS A 97 -1.25 2.30 -7.55
N SER A 98 -0.98 1.42 -8.50
CA SER A 98 -0.84 -0.02 -8.23
C SER A 98 0.50 -0.33 -7.57
N ILE A 99 1.58 0.35 -7.96
CA ILE A 99 2.91 0.24 -7.34
C ILE A 99 2.86 0.69 -5.88
N HIS A 100 2.21 1.83 -5.59
CA HIS A 100 2.09 2.34 -4.22
C HIS A 100 1.13 1.51 -3.35
N ASP A 101 0.09 0.92 -3.94
CA ASP A 101 -0.82 0.00 -3.23
C ASP A 101 -0.10 -1.30 -2.86
N ALA A 102 0.70 -1.86 -3.78
CA ALA A 102 1.61 -2.98 -3.51
C ALA A 102 2.80 -2.60 -2.61
N ALA A 103 3.03 -1.31 -2.36
CA ALA A 103 4.14 -0.79 -1.57
C ALA A 103 5.52 -1.32 -2.00
N TRP A 104 5.73 -1.48 -3.31
CA TRP A 104 7.03 -1.88 -3.88
C TRP A 104 8.08 -0.75 -3.84
N SER A 105 7.62 0.51 -3.76
CA SER A 105 8.48 1.66 -3.46
C SER A 105 8.35 2.01 -1.98
N GLY A 106 9.44 1.85 -1.24
CA GLY A 106 9.62 2.35 0.12
C GLY A 106 10.15 3.77 0.15
#